data_AF-A0A352WHI2-F1
#
_entry.id   AF-A0A352WHI2-F1
#
_cell.length_a   1.000
_cell.length_b   1.000
_cell.length_c   1.000
_cell.angle_alpha   90.00
_cell.angle_beta   90.00
_cell.angle_gamma   90.00
#
_symmetry.space_group_name_H-M   'P 1'
#
loop_
_entity.id
_entity.type
_entity.pdbx_description
1 polymer ?
#
loop_
_entity_poly.entity_id
_entity_poly.type
_entity_poly.pdbx_seq_one_letter_code
_entity_poly.pdbx_strand_id
1 'polypeptide(L)'
;MIKKEINEIKALYDTIQDCSILRLAGCYVNGEKTKVKTFNEAFYNLPEEEMYKYLEIFRKTLSGTPGKNLLDMSFTEADEAEGASESGSEGNSEGVDEGTS
;
A
#
# COMPACT_ATOMS: atom_id res chain seq x y z
N MET A 1 -18.54 -0.91 4.27
CA MET A 1 -17.95 -1.54 5.48
C MET A 1 -18.64 -1.08 6.78
N ILE A 2 -18.94 -1.96 7.75
CA ILE A 2 -19.60 -1.57 9.03
C ILE A 2 -18.62 -1.32 10.18
N LYS A 3 -19.04 -0.54 11.19
CA LYS A 3 -18.18 -0.14 12.34
C LYS A 3 -17.51 -1.32 13.06
N LYS A 4 -18.19 -2.47 13.16
CA LYS A 4 -17.64 -3.66 13.83
C LYS A 4 -16.41 -4.19 13.10
N GLU A 5 -16.52 -4.40 11.79
CA GLU A 5 -15.43 -4.87 10.93
C GLU A 5 -14.25 -3.90 10.95
N ILE A 6 -14.52 -2.59 10.90
CA ILE A 6 -13.48 -1.56 10.98
C ILE A 6 -12.71 -1.67 12.31
N ASN A 7 -13.40 -1.90 13.42
CA ASN A 7 -12.76 -2.05 14.72
C ASN A 7 -11.93 -3.34 14.82
N GLU A 8 -12.37 -4.44 14.20
CA GLU A 8 -11.59 -5.69 14.14
C GLU A 8 -10.28 -5.48 13.38
N ILE A 9 -10.31 -4.81 12.22
CA ILE A 9 -9.09 -4.48 11.47
C ILE A 9 -8.21 -3.50 12.26
N LYS A 10 -8.81 -2.49 12.89
CA LYS A 10 -8.07 -1.49 13.69
C LYS A 10 -7.29 -2.13 14.83
N ALA A 11 -7.82 -3.18 15.45
CA ALA A 11 -7.17 -3.90 16.54
C ALA A 11 -5.86 -4.59 16.10
N LEU A 12 -5.75 -4.99 14.83
CA LEU A 12 -4.50 -5.53 14.28
C LEU A 12 -3.35 -4.52 14.35
N TYR A 13 -3.64 -3.22 14.45
CA TYR A 13 -2.61 -2.18 14.51
C TYR A 13 -2.36 -1.66 15.93
N ASP A 14 -2.84 -2.35 16.99
CA ASP A 14 -2.61 -1.94 18.39
C ASP A 14 -1.13 -2.03 18.79
N THR A 15 -0.42 -3.09 18.36
CA THR A 15 0.99 -3.32 18.69
C THR A 15 1.78 -3.81 17.48
N ILE A 16 3.11 -3.75 17.57
CA ILE A 16 4.01 -4.29 16.54
C ILE A 16 3.88 -5.82 16.42
N GLN A 17 3.58 -6.51 17.52
CA GLN A 17 3.46 -7.97 17.55
C GLN A 17 2.16 -8.46 16.93
N ASP A 18 1.09 -7.68 17.04
CA ASP A 18 -0.23 -8.03 16.50
C ASP A 18 -0.38 -7.63 15.02
N CYS A 19 0.45 -6.68 14.54
CA CYS A 19 0.31 -6.16 13.19
C CYS A 19 0.73 -7.18 12.12
N SER A 20 -0.13 -7.32 11.10
CA SER A 20 0.10 -8.23 9.97
C SER A 20 0.76 -7.54 8.77
N ILE A 21 1.48 -6.44 8.99
CA ILE A 21 2.13 -5.67 7.92
C ILE A 21 3.45 -6.36 7.57
N LEU A 22 3.54 -6.93 6.38
CA LEU A 22 4.76 -7.60 5.92
C LEU A 22 5.78 -6.62 5.35
N ARG A 23 5.31 -5.65 4.57
CA ARG A 23 6.17 -4.77 3.76
C ARG A 23 5.54 -3.39 3.67
N LEU A 24 6.38 -2.36 3.73
CA LEU A 24 5.98 -0.98 3.54
C LEU A 24 6.73 -0.39 2.34
N ALA A 25 5.97 0.14 1.39
CA ALA A 25 6.52 0.81 0.24
C ALA A 25 5.96 2.23 0.17
N GLY A 26 6.79 3.17 -0.26
CA GLY A 26 6.39 4.56 -0.37
C GLY A 26 7.40 5.40 -1.12
N CYS A 27 7.06 6.68 -1.27
CA CYS A 27 7.95 7.66 -1.86
C CYS A 27 7.72 9.04 -1.26
N TYR A 28 8.78 9.83 -1.21
CA TYR A 28 8.72 11.24 -0.87
C TYR A 28 8.65 12.04 -2.16
N VAL A 29 7.68 12.95 -2.23
CA VAL A 29 7.44 13.83 -3.38
C VAL A 29 7.71 15.26 -2.95
N ASN A 30 8.53 15.97 -3.71
CA ASN A 30 8.85 17.38 -3.44
C ASN A 30 7.76 18.33 -3.98
N GLY A 31 7.93 19.63 -3.75
CA GLY A 31 7.00 20.67 -4.26
C GLY A 31 6.88 20.72 -5.79
N GLU A 32 7.87 20.18 -6.51
CA GLU A 32 7.90 20.09 -7.98
C GLU A 32 7.25 18.80 -8.50
N LYS A 33 6.52 18.07 -7.64
CA LYS A 33 5.87 16.78 -7.96
C LYS A 33 6.82 15.67 -8.42
N THR A 34 8.10 15.78 -8.04
CA THR A 34 9.12 14.78 -8.36
C THR A 34 9.32 13.84 -7.17
N LYS A 35 9.39 12.52 -7.45
CA LYS A 35 9.76 11.51 -6.46
C LYS A 35 11.25 11.66 -6.15
N VAL A 36 11.57 12.16 -4.97
CA VAL A 36 12.96 12.41 -4.55
C VAL A 36 13.58 11.24 -3.78
N LYS A 37 12.74 10.36 -3.25
CA LYS A 37 13.18 9.11 -2.59
C LYS A 37 12.05 8.09 -2.67
N THR A 38 12.41 6.83 -2.86
CA THR A 38 11.52 5.68 -2.80
C THR A 38 12.03 4.71 -1.75
N PHE A 39 11.13 3.92 -1.18
CA PHE A 39 11.49 2.84 -0.27
C PHE A 39 10.52 1.68 -0.45
N ASN A 40 11.01 0.48 -0.20
CA ASN A 40 10.26 -0.77 -0.29
C ASN A 40 10.96 -1.79 0.60
N GLU A 41 10.56 -1.83 1.86
CA GLU A 41 11.28 -2.56 2.91
C GLU A 41 10.32 -3.42 3.72
N ALA A 42 10.84 -4.51 4.29
CA ALA A 42 10.08 -5.29 5.26
C ALA A 42 9.73 -4.40 6.46
N PHE A 43 8.49 -4.45 6.93
CA PHE A 43 8.02 -3.55 7.98
C PHE A 43 8.85 -3.69 9.28
N TYR A 44 9.25 -4.92 9.61
CA TYR A 44 10.09 -5.24 10.76
C TYR A 44 11.55 -4.80 10.65
N ASN A 45 12.00 -4.31 9.49
CA ASN A 45 13.33 -3.74 9.33
C ASN A 45 13.37 -2.24 9.66
N LEU A 46 12.21 -1.60 9.81
CA LEU A 46 12.13 -0.20 10.19
C LEU A 46 12.52 -0.02 11.66
N PRO A 47 13.08 1.15 12.04
CA PRO A 47 13.24 1.49 13.45
C PRO A 47 11.91 1.44 14.20
N GLU A 48 11.91 0.96 15.44
CA GLU A 48 10.68 0.79 16.25
C GLU A 48 9.86 2.09 16.37
N GLU A 49 10.53 3.24 16.49
CA GLU A 49 9.87 4.56 16.51
C GLU A 49 9.07 4.83 15.22
N GLU A 50 9.62 4.46 14.06
CA GLU A 50 8.94 4.61 12.77
C GLU A 50 7.76 3.64 12.67
N MET A 51 7.95 2.40 13.11
CA MET A 51 6.88 1.40 13.12
C MET A 51 5.66 1.89 13.92
N TYR A 52 5.86 2.43 15.13
CA TYR A 52 4.76 2.97 15.93
C TYR A 52 4.09 4.19 15.28
N LYS A 53 4.84 5.07 14.61
CA LYS A 53 4.25 6.18 13.84
C LYS A 53 3.33 5.66 12.74
N TYR A 54 3.74 4.63 12.00
CA TYR A 54 2.90 4.02 10.97
C TYR A 54 1.66 3.35 11.55
N LEU A 55 1.80 2.57 12.64
CA LEU A 55 0.65 1.99 13.32
C LEU A 55 -0.34 3.07 13.79
N GLU A 56 0.14 4.18 14.35
CA GLU A 56 -0.70 5.31 14.75
C GLU A 56 -1.45 5.92 13.55
N ILE A 57 -0.78 6.10 12.40
CA ILE A 57 -1.40 6.59 11.17
C ILE A 57 -2.52 5.64 10.73
N PHE A 58 -2.26 4.33 10.64
CA PHE A 58 -3.27 3.35 10.22
C PHE A 58 -4.47 3.29 11.18
N ARG A 59 -4.22 3.42 12.49
CA ARG A 59 -5.30 3.52 13.48
C ARG A 59 -6.13 4.78 13.28
N LYS A 60 -5.50 5.92 13.00
CA LYS A 60 -6.19 7.19 12.74
C LYS A 60 -7.04 7.12 11.47
N THR A 61 -6.54 6.50 10.39
CA THR A 61 -7.31 6.34 9.15
C THR A 61 -8.54 5.45 9.34
N LEU A 62 -8.42 4.43 10.20
CA LEU A 62 -9.52 3.52 10.57
C LEU A 62 -10.39 4.05 11.72
N SER A 63 -10.11 5.26 12.21
CA SER A 63 -10.89 5.91 13.26
C SER A 63 -11.83 6.96 12.67
N GLY A 64 -12.96 7.16 13.34
CA GLY A 64 -13.96 8.17 12.97
C GLY A 64 -15.13 7.58 12.18
N THR A 65 -15.81 8.46 11.44
CA THR A 65 -17.00 8.11 10.67
C THR A 65 -16.61 7.68 9.25
N PRO A 66 -17.12 6.54 8.74
CA PRO A 66 -16.99 6.18 7.33
C PRO A 66 -17.43 7.33 6.41
N GLY A 67 -16.71 7.54 5.31
CA GLY A 67 -16.88 8.65 4.38
C GLY A 67 -16.03 9.90 4.68
N LYS A 68 -15.39 9.99 5.86
CA LYS A 68 -14.46 11.09 6.19
C LYS A 68 -12.99 10.69 6.05
N ASN A 69 -12.58 9.68 6.80
CA ASN A 69 -11.20 9.16 6.81
C ASN A 69 -11.06 7.83 6.06
N LEU A 70 -12.16 7.09 5.95
CA LEU A 70 -12.25 5.81 5.27
C LEU A 70 -13.29 5.93 4.17
N LEU A 71 -12.84 5.88 2.92
CA LEU A 71 -13.70 5.91 1.74
C LEU A 71 -14.11 4.48 1.40
N ASP A 72 -15.40 4.26 1.20
CA ASP A 72 -15.89 2.96 0.72
C ASP A 72 -15.70 2.92 -0.81
N MET A 73 -14.90 1.98 -1.30
CA MET A 73 -14.74 1.76 -2.74
C MET A 73 -15.70 0.65 -3.16
N SER A 74 -16.85 1.03 -3.71
CA SER A 74 -17.79 0.08 -4.31
C SER A 74 -17.30 -0.28 -5.71
N PHE A 75 -16.94 -1.55 -5.92
CA PHE A 75 -16.69 -2.07 -7.26
C PHE A 75 -18.01 -2.36 -7.96
N THR A 76 -18.12 -1.97 -9.22
CA THR A 76 -19.25 -2.34 -10.09
C THR A 76 -18.85 -3.52 -10.98
N GLU A 77 -19.83 -4.23 -11.52
CA GLU A 77 -19.61 -5.37 -12.44
C GLU A 77 -18.81 -4.95 -13.70
N ALA A 78 -18.85 -3.66 -14.06
CA ALA A 78 -18.05 -3.12 -15.16
C ALA A 78 -16.56 -2.97 -14.80
N ASP A 79 -16.22 -2.67 -13.54
CA ASP A 79 -14.84 -2.51 -13.08
C ASP A 79 -14.08 -3.84 -13.04
N GLU A 80 -14.79 -4.96 -12.85
CA GLU A 80 -14.22 -6.32 -12.86
C GLU A 80 -13.71 -6.72 -14.25
N ALA A 81 -14.34 -6.22 -15.32
CA ALA A 81 -13.97 -6.55 -16.70
C ALA A 81 -12.70 -5.81 -17.18
N GLU A 82 -12.44 -4.60 -16.68
CA GLU A 82 -11.23 -3.82 -17.04
C GLU A 82 -10.02 -4.13 -16.14
N GLY A 83 -10.25 -4.52 -14.88
CA GLY A 83 -9.18 -4.75 -13.89
C GLY A 83 -8.34 -6.02 -14.09
N ALA A 84 -8.75 -6.94 -14.97
CA ALA A 84 -8.00 -8.16 -15.26
C ALA A 84 -6.77 -7.94 -16.18
N SER A 85 -6.66 -6.78 -16.84
CA SER A 85 -5.66 -6.53 -17.89
C SER A 85 -4.35 -5.90 -17.43
N GLU A 86 -4.21 -5.45 -16.18
CA GLU A 86 -3.00 -4.74 -15.73
C GLU A 86 -2.43 -5.34 -14.43
N SER A 87 -2.12 -6.63 -14.48
CA SER A 87 -1.10 -7.21 -13.60
C SER A 87 -0.19 -8.12 -14.44
N GLY A 88 1.00 -7.62 -14.77
CA GLY A 88 2.05 -8.40 -15.43
C GLY A 88 2.33 -8.01 -16.88
N SER A 89 3.05 -6.91 -17.09
CA SER A 89 4.04 -6.86 -18.17
C SER A 89 5.33 -6.23 -17.65
N GLU A 90 6.13 -7.04 -16.95
CA GLU A 90 7.58 -6.82 -16.93
C GLU A 90 8.09 -7.09 -18.36
N GLY A 91 8.11 -6.05 -19.18
CA GLY A 91 8.85 -6.05 -20.43
C GLY A 91 10.35 -5.94 -20.15
N ASN A 92 11.00 -7.06 -19.80
CA ASN A 92 12.44 -7.19 -20.02
C ASN A 92 12.66 -7.44 -21.51
N SER A 93 12.93 -6.38 -22.28
CA SER A 93 13.51 -6.50 -23.61
C SER A 93 15.03 -6.51 -23.49
N GLU A 94 15.62 -7.66 -23.15
CA GLU A 94 17.01 -7.94 -23.52
C GLU A 94 17.03 -8.16 -25.04
N GLY A 95 17.48 -7.14 -25.76
CA GLY A 95 17.82 -7.27 -27.17
C GLY A 95 19.04 -8.16 -27.30
N VAL A 96 18.83 -9.41 -27.72
CA VAL A 96 19.92 -10.25 -28.21
C VAL A 96 20.23 -9.79 -29.63
N ASP A 97 21.33 -9.06 -29.76
CA ASP A 97 21.99 -8.76 -31.02
C ASP A 97 22.73 -10.03 -31.47
N GLU A 98 22.14 -10.79 -32.39
CA GLU A 98 22.90 -11.76 -33.20
C GLU A 98 22.91 -11.29 -34.64
N GLY A 99 23.91 -10.46 -34.96
CA GLY A 99 24.46 -10.45 -36.30
C GLY A 99 25.24 -11.73 -36.53
N THR A 100 25.03 -12.42 -37.65
CA THR A 100 26.08 -13.09 -38.43
C THR A 100 25.58 -13.40 -39.85
N SER A 101 26.30 -12.81 -40.80
CA SER A 101 26.60 -13.18 -42.20
C SER A 101 25.49 -13.52 -43.20
#